data_AF-A0A833M7N2-F1
#
_entry.id   AF-A0A833M7N2-F1
#
_cell.length_a   1.000
_cell.length_b   1.000
_cell.length_c   1.000
_cell.angle_alpha   90.00
_cell.angle_beta   90.00
_cell.angle_gamma   90.00
#
_symmetry.space_group_name_H-M   'P 1'
#
loop_
_entity.id
_entity.type
_entity.pdbx_description
1 polymer ?
#
loop_
_entity_poly.entity_id
_entity_poly.type
_entity_poly.pdbx_seq_one_letter_code
_entity_poly.pdbx_strand_id
1 'polypeptide(L)'
;VEADAVVVAIPAAPARSLVAPLDEGFEHALAAIPAAGLAVVALAYDAKDIGRAADGFGFLAPRGEALRVLGCLWDSSIFPGRAPAGKVLLRAMIGGALDPAAVLLSDEELLAEVRADLGKAMGLAAAPERVWIFRHPGGIGQYTVGHQARLDQLAAAETRHPGLHLAGQSYYGISMNACIEKAAPLADRVLTAVAP
;
A
#
# COMPACT_ATOMS: atom_id res chain seq x y z
N VAL A 1 16.46 16.58 -18.54
CA VAL A 1 15.19 17.08 -19.12
C VAL A 1 14.92 18.42 -18.47
N GLU A 2 14.50 19.42 -19.24
CA GLU A 2 14.10 20.73 -18.75
C GLU A 2 12.56 20.84 -18.84
N ALA A 3 11.93 21.52 -17.89
CA ALA A 3 10.48 21.68 -17.82
C ALA A 3 10.11 22.94 -17.03
N ASP A 4 8.97 23.56 -17.38
CA ASP A 4 8.43 24.74 -16.69
C ASP A 4 7.77 24.39 -15.34
N ALA A 5 7.32 23.14 -15.19
CA ALA A 5 6.80 22.60 -13.94
C ALA A 5 7.15 21.12 -13.76
N VAL A 6 7.28 20.70 -12.51
CA VAL A 6 7.59 19.34 -12.08
C VAL A 6 6.60 18.88 -11.01
N VAL A 7 5.92 17.76 -11.28
CA VAL A 7 5.05 17.09 -10.31
C VAL A 7 5.73 15.83 -9.80
N VAL A 8 6.08 15.81 -8.52
CA VAL A 8 6.70 14.67 -7.83
C VAL A 8 5.59 13.80 -7.26
N ALA A 9 5.20 12.77 -8.02
CA ALA A 9 4.09 11.86 -7.70
C ALA A 9 4.55 10.49 -7.11
N ILE A 10 5.74 10.46 -6.51
CA ILE A 10 6.32 9.25 -5.89
C ILE A 10 6.14 9.28 -4.36
N PRO A 11 6.31 8.14 -3.64
CA PRO A 11 6.17 8.13 -2.19
C PRO A 11 7.09 9.14 -1.47
N ALA A 12 6.70 9.56 -0.26
CA ALA A 12 7.41 10.60 0.50
C ALA A 12 8.92 10.34 0.69
N ALA A 13 9.32 9.10 0.96
CA ALA A 13 10.73 8.76 1.19
C ALA A 13 11.62 9.03 -0.04
N PRO A 14 11.34 8.48 -1.25
CA PRO A 14 12.11 8.84 -2.43
C PRO A 14 11.86 10.28 -2.89
N ALA A 15 10.68 10.87 -2.65
CA ALA A 15 10.44 12.29 -2.94
C ALA A 15 11.38 13.20 -2.13
N ARG A 16 11.60 12.88 -0.85
CA ARG A 16 12.53 13.60 0.03
C ARG A 16 13.92 13.69 -0.59
N SER A 17 14.46 12.58 -1.08
CA SER A 17 15.78 12.58 -1.72
C SER A 17 15.89 13.52 -2.93
N LEU A 18 14.77 13.83 -3.59
CA LEU A 18 14.75 14.74 -4.74
C LEU A 18 14.60 16.20 -4.31
N VAL A 19 13.74 16.50 -3.34
CA VAL A 19 13.36 17.89 -3.02
C VAL A 19 14.02 18.46 -1.76
N ALA A 20 14.55 17.62 -0.87
CA ALA A 20 15.26 18.06 0.33
C ALA A 20 16.46 18.98 0.05
N PRO A 21 17.27 18.78 -1.02
CA PRO A 21 18.36 19.69 -1.35
C PRO A 21 17.90 21.11 -1.72
N LEU A 22 16.61 21.31 -2.05
CA LEU A 22 16.05 22.60 -2.43
C LEU A 22 15.58 23.41 -1.22
N ASP A 23 15.11 22.74 -0.17
CA ASP A 23 14.51 23.39 1.01
C ASP A 23 14.49 22.46 2.23
N GLU A 24 14.98 22.96 3.37
CA GLU A 24 14.92 22.23 4.65
C GLU A 24 13.48 21.97 5.12
N GLY A 25 12.51 22.76 4.66
CA GLY A 25 11.09 22.54 4.90
C GLY A 25 10.60 21.22 4.32
N PHE A 26 11.06 20.84 3.13
CA PHE A 26 10.76 19.55 2.53
C PHE A 26 11.42 18.40 3.29
N GLU A 27 12.69 18.58 3.67
CA GLU A 27 13.47 17.58 4.40
C GLU A 27 12.76 17.17 5.70
N HIS A 28 12.48 18.15 6.57
CA HIS A 28 11.87 17.88 7.87
C HIS A 28 10.48 17.26 7.76
N ALA A 29 9.62 17.80 6.88
CA ALA A 29 8.25 17.33 6.76
C ALA A 29 8.17 15.92 6.14
N LEU A 30 8.92 15.65 5.05
CA LEU A 30 8.90 14.34 4.39
C LEU A 30 9.59 13.26 5.21
N ALA A 31 10.65 13.59 5.95
CA ALA A 31 11.30 12.65 6.88
C ALA A 31 10.34 12.17 7.98
N ALA A 32 9.37 13.01 8.35
CA ALA A 32 8.39 12.73 9.39
C ALA A 32 7.13 12.01 8.88
N ILE A 33 7.05 11.59 7.61
CA ILE A 33 5.96 10.78 7.06
C ILE A 33 6.40 9.31 7.00
N PRO A 34 6.11 8.49 8.03
CA PRO A 34 6.48 7.08 8.01
C PRO A 34 5.68 6.32 6.95
N ALA A 35 6.24 5.19 6.50
CA ALA A 35 5.55 4.24 5.65
C ALA A 35 5.60 2.84 6.30
N ALA A 36 4.52 2.10 6.14
CA ALA A 36 4.43 0.71 6.58
C ALA A 36 4.70 -0.22 5.40
N GLY A 37 5.61 -1.16 5.60
CA GLY A 37 5.88 -2.23 4.64
C GLY A 37 4.92 -3.40 4.82
N LEU A 38 4.57 -4.08 3.72
CA LEU A 38 3.78 -5.32 3.78
C LEU A 38 4.15 -6.27 2.65
N ALA A 39 3.90 -7.55 2.87
CA ALA A 39 3.93 -8.58 1.83
C ALA A 39 2.50 -9.03 1.50
N VAL A 40 2.26 -9.25 0.21
CA VAL A 40 1.03 -9.84 -0.33
C VAL A 40 1.36 -11.24 -0.81
N VAL A 41 0.67 -12.23 -0.26
CA VAL A 41 0.81 -13.63 -0.66
C VAL A 41 -0.50 -14.08 -1.29
N ALA A 42 -0.48 -14.28 -2.61
CA ALA A 42 -1.61 -14.82 -3.36
C ALA A 42 -1.46 -16.34 -3.52
N LEU A 43 -2.53 -17.08 -3.22
CA LEU A 43 -2.53 -18.54 -3.17
C LEU A 43 -3.70 -19.10 -3.98
N ALA A 44 -3.40 -20.00 -4.91
CA ALA A 44 -4.39 -20.72 -5.70
C ALA A 44 -4.64 -22.11 -5.11
N TYR A 45 -5.92 -22.49 -5.01
CA TYR A 45 -6.37 -23.78 -4.48
C TYR A 45 -7.44 -24.39 -5.39
N ASP A 46 -7.59 -25.71 -5.30
CA ASP A 46 -8.80 -26.39 -5.75
C ASP A 46 -9.99 -26.00 -4.85
N ALA A 47 -11.14 -25.70 -5.44
CA ALA A 47 -12.33 -25.28 -4.68
C ALA A 47 -12.78 -26.34 -3.67
N LYS A 48 -12.54 -27.62 -3.95
CA LYS A 48 -12.87 -28.75 -3.05
C LYS A 48 -12.10 -28.69 -1.72
N ASP A 49 -10.94 -28.02 -1.70
CA ASP A 49 -10.03 -27.97 -0.54
C ASP A 49 -10.32 -26.78 0.39
N ILE A 50 -11.11 -25.81 -0.06
CA ILE A 50 -11.45 -24.57 0.66
C ILE A 50 -12.78 -24.70 1.45
N GLY A 51 -13.58 -25.73 1.16
CA GLY A 51 -14.88 -25.93 1.80
C GLY A 51 -15.87 -24.77 1.53
N ARG A 52 -16.77 -24.48 2.48
CA ARG A 52 -17.70 -23.33 2.39
C ARG A 52 -17.07 -21.99 2.79
N ALA A 53 -15.78 -21.98 3.15
CA ALA A 53 -15.11 -20.84 3.79
C ALA A 53 -14.74 -19.69 2.84
N ALA A 54 -15.22 -19.69 1.59
CA ALA A 54 -14.91 -18.66 0.60
C ALA A 54 -16.15 -18.07 -0.10
N ASP A 55 -17.25 -17.92 0.63
CA ASP A 55 -18.46 -17.22 0.15
C ASP A 55 -18.58 -15.85 0.84
N GLY A 56 -17.87 -14.86 0.30
CA GLY A 56 -17.74 -13.53 0.90
C GLY A 56 -16.54 -12.73 0.39
N PHE A 57 -16.24 -11.62 1.07
CA PHE A 57 -15.12 -10.75 0.69
C PHE A 57 -13.77 -11.26 1.21
N GLY A 58 -13.77 -11.87 2.40
CA GLY A 58 -12.55 -12.20 3.12
C GLY A 58 -12.70 -11.96 4.61
N PHE A 59 -11.57 -11.90 5.31
CA PHE A 59 -11.51 -11.54 6.73
C PHE A 59 -10.39 -10.55 7.01
N LEU A 60 -10.54 -9.82 8.11
CA LEU A 60 -9.47 -9.05 8.76
C LEU A 60 -9.13 -9.73 10.07
N ALA A 61 -7.86 -9.75 10.44
CA ALA A 61 -7.38 -10.29 11.71
C ALA A 61 -7.06 -9.13 12.66
N PRO A 62 -7.88 -8.90 13.70
CA PRO A 62 -7.55 -7.96 14.76
C PRO A 62 -6.25 -8.33 15.46
N ARG A 63 -5.61 -7.32 16.06
CA ARG A 63 -4.46 -7.58 16.95
C ARG A 63 -4.92 -8.35 18.18
N GLY A 64 -4.09 -9.28 18.63
CA GLY A 64 -4.39 -10.15 19.77
C GLY A 64 -5.01 -11.47 19.37
N GLU A 65 -5.50 -11.60 18.12
CA GLU A 65 -5.70 -12.91 17.51
C GLU A 65 -4.34 -13.58 17.33
N ALA A 66 -4.28 -14.90 17.47
CA ALA A 66 -3.05 -15.69 17.28
C ALA A 66 -2.67 -15.84 15.79
N LEU A 67 -2.87 -14.77 15.02
CA LEU A 67 -2.64 -14.63 13.59
C LEU A 67 -1.67 -13.46 13.37
N ARG A 68 -0.71 -13.69 12.50
CA ARG A 68 0.29 -12.74 12.04
C ARG A 68 -0.13 -12.03 10.76
N VAL A 69 -0.92 -12.69 9.90
CA VAL A 69 -1.59 -12.03 8.77
C VAL A 69 -2.50 -10.90 9.25
N LEU A 70 -2.59 -9.82 8.47
CA LEU A 70 -3.53 -8.70 8.68
C LEU A 70 -4.95 -9.07 8.24
N GLY A 71 -5.06 -10.06 7.36
CA GLY A 71 -6.32 -10.50 6.76
C GLY A 71 -6.07 -11.25 5.46
N CYS A 72 -7.15 -11.76 4.89
CA CYS A 72 -7.14 -12.47 3.62
C CYS A 72 -8.38 -12.09 2.81
N LEU A 73 -8.16 -11.72 1.55
CA LEU A 73 -9.21 -11.47 0.57
C LEU A 73 -9.47 -12.73 -0.25
N TRP A 74 -10.74 -12.98 -0.55
CA TRP A 74 -11.17 -14.10 -1.37
C TRP A 74 -11.41 -13.59 -2.79
N ASP A 75 -10.31 -13.30 -3.49
CA ASP A 75 -10.31 -12.57 -4.76
C ASP A 75 -11.23 -13.19 -5.82
N SER A 76 -11.32 -14.52 -5.89
CA SER A 76 -12.21 -15.22 -6.85
C SER A 76 -13.70 -15.17 -6.46
N SER A 77 -14.02 -14.90 -5.19
CA SER A 77 -15.39 -14.65 -4.71
C SER A 77 -15.80 -13.20 -5.01
N ILE A 78 -14.90 -12.24 -4.78
CA ILE A 78 -15.16 -10.82 -5.04
C ILE A 78 -15.30 -10.54 -6.55
N PHE A 79 -14.43 -11.15 -7.37
CA PHE A 79 -14.32 -10.85 -8.78
C PHE A 79 -14.51 -12.11 -9.64
N PRO A 80 -15.70 -12.33 -10.20
CA PRO A 80 -15.94 -13.44 -11.14
C PRO A 80 -14.93 -13.43 -12.29
N GLY A 81 -14.38 -14.60 -12.62
CA GLY A 81 -13.36 -14.75 -13.68
C GLY A 81 -11.92 -14.48 -13.23
N ARG A 82 -11.69 -14.12 -11.96
CA ARG A 82 -10.33 -13.93 -11.40
C ARG A 82 -9.57 -15.24 -11.17
N ALA A 83 -10.28 -16.37 -11.12
CA ALA A 83 -9.72 -17.72 -11.11
C ALA A 83 -10.47 -18.61 -12.12
N PRO A 84 -9.83 -19.66 -12.67
CA PRO A 84 -10.50 -20.65 -13.50
C PRO A 84 -11.64 -21.36 -12.76
N ALA A 85 -12.58 -21.96 -13.51
CA ALA A 85 -13.64 -22.77 -12.93
C ALA A 85 -13.07 -23.91 -12.07
N GLY A 86 -13.66 -24.11 -10.88
CA GLY A 86 -13.20 -25.10 -9.91
C GLY A 86 -11.96 -24.69 -9.10
N LYS A 87 -11.43 -23.47 -9.29
CA LYS A 87 -10.31 -22.92 -8.52
C LYS A 87 -10.73 -21.75 -7.65
N VAL A 88 -9.97 -21.53 -6.58
CA VAL A 88 -10.12 -20.39 -5.67
C VAL A 88 -8.80 -19.63 -5.61
N LEU A 89 -8.87 -18.30 -5.64
CA LEU A 89 -7.73 -17.41 -5.42
C LEU A 89 -7.92 -16.65 -4.12
N LEU A 90 -6.98 -16.85 -3.19
CA LEU A 90 -6.88 -16.13 -1.93
C LEU A 90 -5.72 -15.14 -1.98
N ARG A 91 -5.85 -14.03 -1.24
CA ARG A 91 -4.79 -13.01 -1.11
C ARG A 91 -4.64 -12.59 0.34
N ALA A 92 -3.64 -13.14 0.99
CA ALA A 92 -3.26 -12.79 2.35
C ALA A 92 -2.29 -11.60 2.36
N MET A 93 -2.40 -10.76 3.38
CA MET A 93 -1.50 -9.63 3.62
C MET A 93 -0.85 -9.81 4.99
N ILE A 94 0.46 -9.60 5.09
CA ILE A 94 1.24 -9.77 6.32
C ILE A 94 2.23 -8.62 6.48
N GLY A 95 2.44 -8.18 7.73
CA GLY A 95 3.33 -7.07 8.09
C GLY A 95 2.58 -5.83 8.55
N GLY A 96 2.79 -4.70 7.88
CA GLY A 96 2.24 -3.41 8.27
C GLY A 96 3.06 -2.72 9.37
N ALA A 97 2.56 -1.59 9.88
CA ALA A 97 3.27 -0.77 10.86
C ALA A 97 3.56 -1.50 12.19
N LEU A 98 2.84 -2.59 12.43
CA LEU A 98 2.82 -3.32 13.69
C LEU A 98 3.69 -4.59 13.67
N ASP A 99 4.07 -5.08 12.49
CA ASP A 99 5.00 -6.18 12.29
C ASP A 99 5.90 -5.87 11.07
N PRO A 100 6.78 -4.86 11.17
CA PRO A 100 7.64 -4.48 10.06
C PRO A 100 8.65 -5.58 9.70
N ALA A 101 8.94 -6.52 10.60
CA ALA A 101 9.88 -7.60 10.36
C ALA A 101 9.32 -8.66 9.39
N ALA A 102 8.00 -8.84 9.32
CA ALA A 102 7.40 -9.82 8.42
C ALA A 102 7.77 -9.63 6.94
N VAL A 103 7.94 -8.39 6.47
CA VAL A 103 8.28 -8.13 5.06
C VAL A 103 9.70 -8.59 4.71
N LEU A 104 10.56 -8.78 5.72
CA LEU A 104 11.95 -9.21 5.58
C LEU A 104 12.14 -10.72 5.58
N LEU A 105 11.08 -11.48 5.91
CA LEU A 105 11.09 -12.94 5.86
C LEU A 105 11.38 -13.43 4.44
N SER A 106 12.02 -14.59 4.35
CA SER A 106 12.16 -15.33 3.09
C SER A 106 10.79 -15.74 2.53
N ASP A 107 10.75 -16.12 1.25
CA ASP A 107 9.52 -16.61 0.61
C ASP A 107 8.96 -17.85 1.33
N GLU A 108 9.84 -18.74 1.78
CA GLU A 108 9.50 -19.97 2.48
C GLU A 108 8.88 -19.67 3.86
N GLU A 109 9.50 -18.76 4.62
CA GLU A 109 8.99 -18.33 5.92
C GLU A 109 7.66 -17.59 5.79
N LEU A 110 7.52 -16.67 4.83
CA LEU A 110 6.25 -15.99 4.54
C LEU A 110 5.14 -16.98 4.23
N LEU A 111 5.42 -17.94 3.34
CA LEU A 111 4.44 -18.93 2.94
C LEU A 111 4.05 -19.83 4.12
N ALA A 112 5.02 -20.24 4.95
CA ALA A 112 4.76 -21.05 6.13
C ALA A 112 3.84 -20.32 7.13
N GLU A 113 4.14 -19.06 7.45
CA GLU A 113 3.34 -18.23 8.35
C GLU A 113 1.93 -17.99 7.82
N VAL A 114 1.81 -17.59 6.55
CA VAL A 114 0.51 -17.37 5.91
C VAL A 114 -0.32 -18.65 5.88
N ARG A 115 0.27 -19.80 5.53
CA ARG A 115 -0.45 -21.08 5.54
C ARG A 115 -0.88 -21.50 6.93
N ALA A 116 -0.03 -21.30 7.95
CA ALA A 116 -0.38 -21.59 9.33
C ALA A 116 -1.60 -20.76 9.78
N ASP A 117 -1.62 -19.48 9.45
CA ASP A 117 -2.71 -18.59 9.81
C ASP A 117 -4.00 -18.86 9.02
N LEU A 118 -3.92 -19.14 7.72
CA LEU A 118 -5.08 -19.58 6.95
C LEU A 118 -5.62 -20.93 7.45
N GLY A 119 -4.74 -21.82 7.92
CA GLY A 119 -5.12 -23.05 8.59
C GLY A 119 -5.94 -22.79 9.86
N LYS A 120 -5.50 -21.86 10.72
CA LYS A 120 -6.23 -21.47 11.94
C LYS A 120 -7.55 -20.76 11.63
N ALA A 121 -7.55 -19.81 10.70
CA ALA A 121 -8.68 -18.93 10.43
C ALA A 121 -9.77 -19.58 9.57
N MET A 122 -9.37 -20.43 8.61
CA MET A 122 -10.28 -21.01 7.62
C MET A 122 -10.36 -22.54 7.68
N GLY A 123 -9.56 -23.19 8.53
CA GLY A 123 -9.42 -24.66 8.52
C GLY A 123 -8.68 -25.18 7.28
N LEU A 124 -7.95 -24.31 6.57
CA LEU A 124 -7.31 -24.64 5.29
C LEU A 124 -6.02 -25.43 5.50
N ALA A 125 -6.08 -26.75 5.38
CA ALA A 125 -4.93 -27.64 5.53
C ALA A 125 -4.17 -27.91 4.22
N ALA A 126 -4.84 -27.77 3.07
CA ALA A 126 -4.28 -28.10 1.77
C ALA A 126 -3.03 -27.24 1.45
N ALA A 127 -2.16 -27.78 0.60
CA ALA A 127 -1.10 -27.00 -0.01
C ALA A 127 -1.65 -26.22 -1.20
N PRO A 128 -1.24 -24.95 -1.41
CA PRO A 128 -1.62 -24.22 -2.61
C PRO A 128 -0.99 -24.84 -3.85
N GLU A 129 -1.71 -24.85 -4.96
CA GLU A 129 -1.20 -25.28 -6.27
C GLU A 129 -0.21 -24.27 -6.85
N ARG A 130 -0.43 -23.00 -6.53
CA ARG A 130 0.41 -21.90 -6.98
C ARG A 130 0.44 -20.78 -5.95
N VAL A 131 1.61 -20.17 -5.82
CA VAL A 131 1.87 -19.06 -4.90
C VAL A 131 2.52 -17.92 -5.68
N TRP A 132 2.11 -16.70 -5.36
CA TRP A 132 2.78 -15.48 -5.79
C TRP A 132 3.03 -14.59 -4.57
N ILE A 133 4.25 -14.09 -4.44
CA ILE A 133 4.66 -13.22 -3.32
C ILE A 133 5.08 -11.87 -3.88
N PHE A 134 4.47 -10.80 -3.36
CA PHE A 134 4.80 -9.42 -3.69
C PHE A 134 5.19 -8.69 -2.41
N ARG A 135 6.29 -7.93 -2.43
CA ARG A 135 6.76 -7.16 -1.28
C ARG A 135 6.69 -5.67 -1.57
N HIS A 136 6.21 -4.92 -0.59
CA HIS A 136 6.10 -3.46 -0.63
C HIS A 136 6.73 -2.87 0.63
N PRO A 137 8.07 -2.68 0.70
CA PRO A 137 8.77 -2.25 1.91
C PRO A 137 8.35 -0.88 2.47
N GLY A 138 7.84 0.02 1.61
CA GLY A 138 7.27 1.32 1.98
C GLY A 138 5.87 1.50 1.39
N GLY A 139 5.06 0.43 1.42
CA GLY A 139 3.82 0.33 0.66
C GLY A 139 2.78 1.39 1.02
N ILE A 140 2.56 1.65 2.31
CA ILE A 140 1.43 2.47 2.78
C ILE A 140 1.93 3.62 3.65
N GLY A 141 1.73 4.87 3.21
CA GLY A 141 2.01 6.05 4.02
C GLY A 141 1.20 6.04 5.32
N GLN A 142 1.80 6.41 6.45
CA GLN A 142 1.19 6.36 7.77
C GLN A 142 0.89 7.78 8.26
N TYR A 143 -0.40 8.14 8.30
CA TYR A 143 -0.86 9.47 8.72
C TYR A 143 -0.94 9.55 10.24
N THR A 144 0.22 9.58 10.88
CA THR A 144 0.34 9.67 12.34
C THR A 144 -0.09 11.04 12.87
N VAL A 145 -0.31 11.16 14.18
CA VAL A 145 -0.63 12.45 14.82
C VAL A 145 0.38 13.52 14.38
N GLY A 146 -0.15 14.68 13.99
CA GLY A 146 0.64 15.78 13.42
C GLY A 146 0.76 15.76 11.89
N HIS A 147 0.14 14.80 11.19
CA HIS A 147 0.21 14.73 9.72
C HIS A 147 -0.21 16.03 9.03
N GLN A 148 -1.31 16.66 9.45
CA GLN A 148 -1.75 17.95 8.87
C GLN A 148 -0.69 19.05 9.01
N ALA A 149 -0.03 19.17 10.17
CA ALA A 149 1.02 20.18 10.36
C ALA A 149 2.22 19.94 9.43
N ARG A 150 2.53 18.67 9.12
CA ARG A 150 3.56 18.33 8.10
C ARG A 150 3.11 18.78 6.72
N LEU A 151 1.84 18.59 6.36
CA LEU A 151 1.29 19.05 5.08
C LEU A 151 1.33 20.58 4.96
N ASP A 152 1.04 21.30 6.05
CA ASP A 152 1.10 22.76 6.07
C ASP A 152 2.54 23.25 5.86
N GLN A 153 3.52 22.56 6.46
CA GLN A 153 4.95 22.83 6.24
C GLN A 153 5.37 22.55 4.79
N LEU A 154 4.89 21.46 4.18
CA LEU A 154 5.15 21.15 2.77
C LEU A 154 4.54 22.23 1.86
N ALA A 155 3.30 22.63 2.10
CA ALA A 155 2.64 23.69 1.34
C ALA A 155 3.42 25.02 1.45
N ALA A 156 3.88 25.37 2.66
CA ALA A 156 4.72 26.55 2.86
C ALA A 156 6.04 26.45 2.08
N ALA A 157 6.66 25.26 2.01
CA ALA A 157 7.86 25.04 1.19
C ALA A 157 7.56 25.15 -0.30
N GLU A 158 6.49 24.53 -0.82
CA GLU A 158 6.08 24.63 -2.22
C GLU A 158 5.90 26.07 -2.69
N THR A 159 5.36 26.98 -1.86
CA THR A 159 5.20 28.40 -2.25
C THR A 159 6.53 29.12 -2.53
N ARG A 160 7.65 28.64 -1.99
CA ARG A 160 8.99 29.18 -2.25
C ARG A 160 9.64 28.63 -3.52
N HIS A 161 9.07 27.57 -4.11
CA HIS A 161 9.58 26.89 -5.30
C HIS A 161 8.51 26.84 -6.40
N PRO A 162 8.22 27.96 -7.08
CA PRO A 162 7.23 27.99 -8.17
C PRO A 162 7.52 26.92 -9.23
N GLY A 163 6.47 26.23 -9.66
CA GLY A 163 6.56 25.13 -10.63
C GLY A 163 6.86 23.76 -10.01
N LEU A 164 7.20 23.65 -8.72
CA LEU A 164 7.36 22.38 -8.02
C LEU A 164 6.09 22.00 -7.26
N HIS A 165 5.62 20.76 -7.44
CA HIS A 165 4.44 20.25 -6.75
C HIS A 165 4.63 18.83 -6.26
N LEU A 166 4.12 18.51 -5.06
CA LEU A 166 4.07 17.16 -4.53
C LEU A 166 2.67 16.56 -4.72
N ALA A 167 2.61 15.27 -5.07
CA ALA A 167 1.35 14.58 -5.32
C ALA A 167 1.38 13.10 -4.90
N GLY A 168 0.20 12.53 -4.69
CA GLY A 168 0.02 11.10 -4.45
C GLY A 168 -0.24 10.72 -3.00
N GLN A 169 -0.12 9.42 -2.73
CA GLN A 169 -0.68 8.76 -1.54
C GLN A 169 -0.08 9.19 -0.20
N SER A 170 1.09 9.84 -0.20
CA SER A 170 1.76 10.23 1.04
C SER A 170 1.16 11.47 1.70
N TYR A 171 0.27 12.19 1.03
CA TYR A 171 -0.16 13.52 1.46
C TYR A 171 -1.64 13.58 1.89
N TYR A 172 -2.56 13.49 0.94
CA TYR A 172 -3.97 13.87 1.11
C TYR A 172 -4.96 12.70 0.97
N GLY A 173 -4.48 11.46 0.99
CA GLY A 173 -5.29 10.25 0.96
C GLY A 173 -4.55 9.07 0.33
N ILE A 174 -4.61 7.92 1.01
CA ILE A 174 -3.86 6.71 0.64
C ILE A 174 -4.50 5.96 -0.55
N SER A 175 -5.82 6.04 -0.68
CA SER A 175 -6.57 5.24 -1.64
C SER A 175 -6.38 5.72 -3.09
N MET A 176 -6.61 4.82 -4.05
CA MET A 176 -6.61 5.20 -5.47
C MET A 176 -7.64 6.30 -5.75
N ASN A 177 -8.84 6.18 -5.15
CA ASN A 177 -9.90 7.17 -5.34
C ASN A 177 -9.46 8.56 -4.86
N ALA A 178 -8.81 8.65 -3.69
CA ALA A 178 -8.28 9.91 -3.20
C ALA A 178 -7.17 10.45 -4.11
N CYS A 179 -6.26 9.60 -4.59
CA CYS A 179 -5.23 10.02 -5.54
C CYS A 179 -5.84 10.60 -6.83
N ILE A 180 -6.88 9.94 -7.38
CA ILE A 180 -7.60 10.41 -8.58
C ILE A 180 -8.30 11.74 -8.30
N GLU A 181 -9.02 11.83 -7.18
CA GLU A 181 -9.74 13.04 -6.78
C GLU A 181 -8.80 14.25 -6.63
N LYS A 182 -7.59 14.05 -6.09
CA LYS A 182 -6.62 15.13 -5.90
C LYS A 182 -5.79 15.44 -7.14
N ALA A 183 -5.68 14.51 -8.09
CA ALA A 183 -4.84 14.70 -9.28
C ALA A 183 -5.40 15.77 -10.23
N ALA A 184 -6.71 15.77 -10.50
CA ALA A 184 -7.31 16.69 -11.48
C ALA A 184 -7.16 18.17 -11.06
N PRO A 185 -7.51 18.58 -9.82
CA PRO A 185 -7.31 19.97 -9.39
C PRO A 185 -5.84 20.41 -9.41
N LEU A 186 -4.91 19.49 -9.13
CA LEU A 186 -3.49 19.81 -9.23
C LEU A 186 -3.06 20.05 -10.68
N ALA A 187 -3.52 19.21 -11.62
CA ALA A 187 -3.25 19.39 -13.04
C ALA A 187 -3.75 20.76 -13.54
N ASP A 188 -4.96 21.17 -13.15
CA ASP A 188 -5.50 22.48 -13.52
C ASP A 188 -4.64 23.63 -12.98
N ARG A 189 -4.17 23.53 -11.73
CA ARG A 189 -3.25 24.53 -11.14
C ARG A 189 -1.92 24.60 -11.87
N VAL A 190 -1.34 23.45 -12.22
CA VAL A 190 -0.08 23.38 -12.98
C VAL A 190 -0.27 24.03 -14.34
N LEU A 191 -1.31 23.65 -15.09
CA LEU A 191 -1.61 24.22 -16.41
C LEU A 191 -1.84 25.72 -16.37
N THR A 192 -2.51 26.23 -15.32
CA THR A 192 -2.72 27.67 -15.14
C THR A 192 -1.42 28.42 -14.82
N ALA A 193 -0.53 27.81 -14.03
CA ALA A 193 0.74 28.41 -13.63
C ALA A 193 1.80 28.43 -14.73
N VAL A 194 1.75 27.47 -15.67
CA VAL A 194 2.67 27.39 -16.82
C VAL A 194 2.08 27.97 -18.11
N ALA A 195 0.82 28.41 -18.09
CA ALA A 195 0.21 29.08 -19.25
C ALA A 195 0.97 30.39 -19.54
N PRO A 196 1.28 30.68 -20.82
CA PRO A 196 2.05 31.86 -21.22
C PRO A 196 1.34 33.18 -20.93
#